data_AF-A0A7S1JDJ8-F1
#
_entry.id   AF-A0A7S1JDJ8-F1
#
_cell.length_a   1.000
_cell.length_b   1.000
_cell.length_c   1.000
_cell.angle_alpha   90.00
_cell.angle_beta   90.00
_cell.angle_gamma   90.00
#
_symmetry.space_group_name_H-M   'P 1'
#
loop_
_entity.id
_entity.type
_entity.pdbx_description
1 polymer ?
#
loop_
_entity_poly.entity_id
_entity_poly.type
_entity_poly.pdbx_seq_one_letter_code
_entity_poly.pdbx_strand_id
1 'polypeptide(L)'
;MAEDKILALREWFNGPPPEEEYDDARAGLERMLMRAKAMASHNLILPLVYYVQNVERDPANDYRPTKGNNPAAVAAADAAVALLVDACSLVNVHLEDAGWEATDPGQTAGSMVYKHQASGLQTENPDLPDDTWEMQLLFQIPRIITGTSFPDDPKSCCYTARVVHLSPEALEIRIPSDLTALPPNDAARMVAVIDVIERDEYDEEEQGPVTKTMRGLIHGPWQGLFHEPLGKFDPLEPPGRDLHEWSSVTMAGMALLATRGRQGQPKVLLLGVGA
;
A
#
# COMPACT_ATOMS: atom_id res chain seq x y z
N MET A 1 12.09 16.03 9.90
CA MET A 1 10.76 16.58 9.51
C MET A 1 9.79 15.48 9.10
N ALA A 2 10.08 14.61 8.11
CA ALA A 2 9.19 13.49 7.77
C ALA A 2 9.09 12.48 8.91
N GLU A 3 10.23 12.04 9.44
CA GLU A 3 10.32 11.16 10.63
C GLU A 3 9.51 11.72 11.81
N ASP A 4 9.73 12.97 12.21
CA ASP A 4 9.01 13.59 13.34
C ASP A 4 7.48 13.53 13.18
N LYS A 5 6.97 13.72 11.95
CA LYS A 5 5.53 13.62 11.67
C LYS A 5 5.02 12.18 11.75
N ILE A 6 5.82 11.21 11.31
CA ILE A 6 5.47 9.78 11.41
C ILE A 6 5.48 9.34 12.88
N LEU A 7 6.47 9.80 13.66
CA LEU A 7 6.54 9.54 15.09
C LEU A 7 5.35 10.15 15.83
N ALA A 8 4.99 11.40 15.53
CA ALA A 8 3.80 12.03 16.10
C ALA A 8 2.51 11.28 15.71
N LEU A 9 2.40 10.80 14.47
CA LEU A 9 1.27 9.96 14.05
C LEU A 9 1.24 8.63 14.81
N ARG A 10 2.40 8.02 15.05
CA ARG A 10 2.51 6.78 15.82
C ARG A 10 2.18 6.98 17.30
N GLU A 11 2.57 8.10 17.89
CA GLU A 11 2.17 8.48 19.25
C GLU A 11 0.65 8.70 19.35
N TRP A 12 0.04 9.36 18.36
CA TRP A 12 -1.41 9.48 18.28
C TRP A 12 -2.09 8.11 18.13
N PHE A 13 -1.52 7.23 17.30
CA PHE A 13 -2.04 5.89 17.05
C PHE A 13 -2.04 5.03 18.32
N ASN A 14 -0.91 5.02 19.03
CA ASN A 14 -0.69 4.25 20.26
C ASN A 14 -1.11 4.98 21.55
N GLY A 15 -1.60 6.22 21.45
CA GLY A 15 -1.91 7.06 22.60
C GLY A 15 -2.98 6.43 23.49
N PRO A 16 -2.96 6.72 24.82
CA PRO A 16 -3.93 6.12 25.74
C PRO A 16 -5.37 6.47 25.31
N PRO A 17 -6.36 5.61 25.65
CA PRO A 17 -7.75 6.03 25.61
C PRO A 17 -7.93 7.22 26.57
N PRO A 18 -8.83 8.18 26.28
CA PRO A 18 -9.13 9.27 27.21
C PRO A 18 -9.51 8.71 28.59
N GLU A 19 -9.09 9.40 29.65
CA GLU A 19 -8.95 8.93 31.04
C GLU A 19 -10.21 8.33 31.72
N GLU A 20 -11.37 8.30 31.05
CA GLU A 20 -12.67 7.93 31.64
C GLU A 20 -13.06 6.45 31.51
N GLU A 21 -12.30 5.60 30.80
CA GLU A 21 -12.71 4.20 30.54
C GLU A 21 -11.53 3.22 30.64
N TYR A 22 -11.16 2.84 31.86
CA TYR A 22 -10.05 1.90 32.11
C TYR A 22 -10.47 0.42 32.29
N ASP A 23 -11.76 0.10 32.28
CA ASP A 23 -12.23 -1.25 32.67
C ASP A 23 -12.62 -2.19 31.51
N ASP A 24 -12.57 -1.75 30.24
CA ASP A 24 -12.96 -2.59 29.10
C ASP A 24 -11.85 -2.71 28.04
N ALA A 25 -11.14 -3.85 28.07
CA ALA A 25 -10.11 -4.20 27.10
C ALA A 25 -10.65 -4.26 25.66
N ARG A 26 -11.93 -4.63 25.48
CA ARG A 26 -12.59 -4.68 24.17
C ARG A 26 -12.80 -3.27 23.61
N ALA A 27 -13.27 -2.33 24.45
CA ALA A 27 -13.39 -0.93 24.06
C ALA A 27 -12.04 -0.29 23.70
N GLY A 28 -10.96 -0.76 24.32
CA GLY A 28 -9.58 -0.42 23.95
C GLY A 28 -9.23 -0.88 22.53
N LEU A 29 -9.46 -2.15 22.22
CA LEU A 29 -9.21 -2.73 20.89
C LEU A 29 -10.05 -2.05 19.80
N GLU A 30 -11.34 -1.86 20.03
CA GLU A 30 -12.24 -1.20 19.07
C GLU A 30 -11.77 0.23 18.73
N ARG A 31 -11.24 0.98 19.71
CA ARG A 31 -10.66 2.30 19.47
C ARG A 31 -9.37 2.25 18.66
N MET A 32 -8.48 1.31 18.93
CA MET A 32 -7.25 1.14 18.15
C MET A 32 -7.58 0.75 16.70
N LEU A 33 -8.57 -0.13 16.49
CA LEU A 33 -9.08 -0.46 15.15
C LEU A 33 -9.69 0.77 14.47
N MET A 34 -10.45 1.62 15.18
CA MET A 34 -10.96 2.88 14.62
C MET A 34 -9.84 3.82 14.17
N ARG A 35 -8.74 3.92 14.92
CA ARG A 35 -7.55 4.70 14.51
C ARG A 35 -6.88 4.11 13.27
N ALA A 36 -6.75 2.79 13.19
CA ALA A 36 -6.19 2.12 12.01
C ALA A 36 -7.07 2.35 10.77
N LYS A 37 -8.40 2.24 10.90
CA LYS A 37 -9.34 2.57 9.83
C LYS A 37 -9.26 4.04 9.43
N ALA A 38 -9.14 4.96 10.41
CA ALA A 38 -8.96 6.38 10.14
C ALA A 38 -7.66 6.66 9.36
N MET A 39 -6.57 5.93 9.62
CA MET A 39 -5.35 6.04 8.81
C MET A 39 -5.57 5.64 7.34
N ALA A 40 -6.31 4.56 7.10
CA ALA A 40 -6.66 4.12 5.75
C ALA A 40 -7.54 5.15 5.04
N SER A 41 -8.64 5.57 5.68
CA SER A 41 -9.60 6.51 5.10
C SER A 41 -9.03 7.93 4.91
N HIS A 42 -8.00 8.32 5.67
CA HIS A 42 -7.31 9.61 5.53
C HIS A 42 -6.04 9.55 4.67
N ASN A 43 -5.89 8.52 3.83
CA ASN A 43 -4.78 8.38 2.88
C ASN A 43 -3.39 8.30 3.51
N LEU A 44 -3.27 7.85 4.76
CA LEU A 44 -1.98 7.79 5.44
C LEU A 44 -1.18 6.54 5.07
N ILE A 45 -1.81 5.52 4.50
CA ILE A 45 -1.13 4.26 4.11
C ILE A 45 -0.14 4.49 2.97
N LEU A 46 -0.55 5.11 1.86
CA LEU A 46 0.33 5.31 0.70
C LEU A 46 1.59 6.15 0.99
N PRO A 47 1.52 7.28 1.71
CA PRO A 47 2.71 8.02 2.12
C PRO A 47 3.66 7.20 2.98
N LEU A 48 3.13 6.42 3.93
CA LEU A 48 3.95 5.53 4.77
C LEU A 48 4.64 4.47 3.90
N VAL A 49 3.90 3.80 3.02
CA VAL A 49 4.43 2.84 2.04
C VAL A 49 5.51 3.49 1.16
N TYR A 50 5.27 4.72 0.68
CA TYR A 50 6.26 5.48 -0.08
C TYR A 50 7.56 5.69 0.70
N TYR A 51 7.49 6.09 1.98
CA TYR A 51 8.69 6.23 2.81
C TYR A 51 9.44 4.90 2.98
N VAL A 52 8.72 3.79 3.19
CA VAL A 52 9.32 2.45 3.29
C VAL A 52 10.08 2.06 2.02
N GLN A 53 9.49 2.35 0.85
CA GLN A 53 10.00 1.95 -0.46
C GLN A 53 11.05 2.90 -1.04
N ASN A 54 11.17 4.11 -0.50
CA ASN A 54 12.15 5.10 -0.93
C ASN A 54 13.55 4.89 -0.30
N VAL A 55 13.76 3.74 0.34
CA VAL A 55 15.06 3.28 0.86
C VAL A 55 15.53 2.11 0.01
N GLU A 56 16.72 2.23 -0.57
CA GLU A 56 17.35 1.14 -1.30
C GLU A 56 17.75 0.02 -0.32
N ARG A 57 17.32 -1.21 -0.60
CA ARG A 57 17.56 -2.38 0.24
C ARG A 57 18.36 -3.44 -0.52
N ASP A 58 19.21 -4.16 0.19
CA ASP A 58 20.05 -5.22 -0.37
C ASP A 58 19.44 -6.60 -0.08
N PRO A 59 18.85 -7.30 -1.08
CA PRO A 59 18.27 -8.63 -0.89
C PRO A 59 19.30 -9.67 -0.41
N ALA A 60 20.59 -9.51 -0.74
CA ALA A 60 21.65 -10.42 -0.29
C ALA A 60 22.04 -10.22 1.18
N ASN A 61 21.57 -9.13 1.81
CA ASN A 61 21.85 -8.77 3.18
C ASN A 61 20.56 -8.57 3.97
N ASP A 62 19.62 -9.51 3.84
CA ASP A 62 18.36 -9.54 4.60
C ASP A 62 17.55 -8.24 4.46
N TYR A 63 17.54 -7.69 3.24
CA TYR A 63 16.86 -6.45 2.89
C TYR A 63 17.24 -5.24 3.76
N ARG A 64 18.45 -5.22 4.30
CA ARG A 64 18.99 -4.08 5.05
C ARG A 64 19.22 -2.89 4.11
N PRO A 65 19.08 -1.64 4.62
CA PRO A 65 19.39 -0.44 3.83
C PRO A 65 20.82 -0.46 3.29
N THR A 66 20.99 -0.09 2.03
CA THR A 66 22.32 0.09 1.42
C THR A 66 23.00 1.35 2.00
N LYS A 67 24.33 1.41 1.91
CA LYS A 67 25.14 2.54 2.41
C LYS A 67 24.90 3.86 1.65
N GLY A 68 24.27 3.80 0.47
CA GLY A 68 23.98 4.97 -0.37
C GLY A 68 22.77 5.79 0.10
N ASN A 69 21.96 5.24 0.99
CA ASN A 69 20.77 5.91 1.48
C ASN A 69 21.07 7.14 2.33
N ASN A 70 20.18 8.13 2.25
CA ASN A 70 20.16 9.24 3.19
C ASN A 70 19.73 8.73 4.58
N PRO A 71 20.49 8.97 5.67
CA PRO A 71 20.11 8.53 7.02
C PRO A 71 18.73 9.00 7.46
N ALA A 72 18.31 10.22 7.10
CA ALA A 72 16.98 10.73 7.44
C ALA A 72 15.85 10.02 6.69
N ALA A 73 16.13 9.51 5.47
CA ALA A 73 15.17 8.69 4.73
C ALA A 73 15.04 7.29 5.35
N VAL A 74 16.16 6.72 5.81
CA VAL A 74 16.15 5.44 6.56
C VAL A 74 15.36 5.57 7.85
N ALA A 75 15.59 6.62 8.65
CA ALA A 75 14.87 6.84 9.90
C ALA A 75 13.36 7.03 9.68
N ALA A 76 12.96 7.79 8.65
CA ALA A 76 11.55 7.93 8.27
C ALA A 76 10.94 6.59 7.81
N ALA A 77 11.67 5.79 7.04
CA ALA A 77 11.23 4.46 6.62
C ALA A 77 11.06 3.51 7.80
N ASP A 78 12.00 3.49 8.74
CA ASP A 78 11.92 2.65 9.94
C ASP A 78 10.73 3.05 10.82
N ALA A 79 10.48 4.35 11.01
CA ALA A 79 9.30 4.84 11.70
C ALA A 79 7.99 4.45 10.97
N ALA A 80 7.98 4.50 9.63
CA ALA A 80 6.84 4.10 8.83
C ALA A 80 6.56 2.59 8.91
N VAL A 81 7.59 1.75 8.83
CA VAL A 81 7.46 0.29 9.04
C VAL A 81 6.90 0.02 10.42
N ALA A 82 7.44 0.65 11.48
CA ALA A 82 6.98 0.41 12.83
C ALA A 82 5.49 0.74 13.01
N LEU A 83 5.02 1.87 12.48
CA LEU A 83 3.61 2.24 12.53
C LEU A 83 2.72 1.29 11.70
N LEU A 84 3.15 0.92 10.50
CA LEU A 84 2.41 -0.02 9.65
C LEU A 84 2.32 -1.40 10.30
N VAL A 85 3.39 -1.86 10.96
CA VAL A 85 3.41 -3.12 11.73
C VAL A 85 2.47 -3.03 12.94
N ASP A 86 2.48 -1.92 13.69
CA ASP A 86 1.55 -1.72 14.81
C ASP A 86 0.08 -1.85 14.32
N ALA A 87 -0.24 -1.29 13.14
CA ALA A 87 -1.56 -1.44 12.53
C ALA A 87 -1.89 -2.89 12.11
N CYS A 88 -0.94 -3.61 11.51
CA CYS A 88 -1.11 -5.03 11.16
C CYS A 88 -1.32 -5.92 12.39
N SER A 89 -0.63 -5.63 13.50
CA SER A 89 -0.77 -6.43 14.71
C SER A 89 -2.19 -6.37 15.28
N LEU A 90 -2.85 -5.21 15.22
CA LEU A 90 -4.26 -5.08 15.63
C LEU A 90 -5.20 -5.92 14.77
N VAL A 91 -4.89 -5.99 13.48
CA VAL A 91 -5.68 -6.70 12.49
C VAL A 91 -5.60 -8.21 12.71
N ASN A 92 -4.43 -8.72 13.13
CA ASN A 92 -4.30 -10.12 13.53
C ASN A 92 -5.13 -10.43 14.78
N VAL A 93 -5.15 -9.53 15.77
CA VAL A 93 -6.02 -9.71 16.96
C VAL A 93 -7.49 -9.75 16.56
N HIS A 94 -7.93 -8.87 15.64
CA HIS A 94 -9.29 -8.87 15.11
C HIS A 94 -9.64 -10.18 14.38
N LEU A 95 -8.70 -10.74 13.60
CA LEU A 95 -8.88 -12.05 12.94
C LEU A 95 -8.99 -13.19 13.95
N GLU A 96 -8.13 -13.20 14.97
CA GLU A 96 -8.15 -14.20 16.04
C GLU A 96 -9.48 -14.18 16.79
N ASP A 97 -9.99 -13.00 17.13
CA ASP A 97 -11.32 -12.81 17.75
C ASP A 97 -12.46 -13.32 16.84
N ALA A 98 -12.29 -13.24 15.52
CA ALA A 98 -13.20 -13.79 14.52
C ALA A 98 -12.98 -15.28 14.21
N GLY A 99 -12.06 -15.96 14.91
CA GLY A 99 -11.79 -17.38 14.77
C GLY A 99 -10.82 -17.76 13.64
N TRP A 100 -10.07 -16.80 13.10
CA TRP A 100 -9.02 -17.00 12.11
C TRP A 100 -7.65 -17.03 12.77
N GLU A 101 -6.85 -18.04 12.46
CA GLU A 101 -5.50 -18.19 13.00
C GLU A 101 -4.48 -18.20 11.87
N ALA A 102 -3.40 -17.43 12.00
CA ALA A 102 -2.28 -17.47 11.08
C ALA A 102 -1.56 -18.82 11.19
N THR A 103 -1.39 -19.54 10.08
CA THR A 103 -0.77 -20.88 10.09
C THR A 103 0.61 -20.89 9.46
N ASP A 104 0.68 -20.52 8.18
CA ASP A 104 1.87 -20.69 7.36
C ASP A 104 2.11 -19.45 6.50
N PRO A 105 3.37 -19.15 6.12
CA PRO A 105 3.66 -18.16 5.10
C PRO A 105 2.91 -18.48 3.80
N GLY A 106 2.34 -17.45 3.19
CA GLY A 106 1.63 -17.59 1.91
C GLY A 106 2.58 -17.75 0.72
N GLN A 107 1.98 -17.91 -0.46
CA GLN A 107 2.70 -18.06 -1.73
C GLN A 107 3.32 -16.76 -2.22
N THR A 108 2.90 -15.62 -1.67
CA THR A 108 3.43 -14.30 -2.01
C THR A 108 4.28 -13.78 -0.87
N ALA A 109 5.34 -13.03 -1.20
CA ALA A 109 6.18 -12.41 -0.19
C ALA A 109 5.34 -11.52 0.75
N GLY A 110 5.47 -11.75 2.06
CA GLY A 110 4.72 -11.02 3.07
C GLY A 110 3.26 -11.44 3.23
N SER A 111 2.73 -12.41 2.46
CA SER A 111 1.40 -12.95 2.72
C SER A 111 1.43 -14.06 3.78
N MET A 112 0.28 -14.25 4.44
CA MET A 112 0.07 -15.24 5.48
C MET A 112 -1.19 -16.03 5.13
N VAL A 113 -1.14 -17.36 5.28
CA VAL A 113 -2.34 -18.20 5.19
C VAL A 113 -3.02 -18.19 6.55
N TYR A 114 -4.31 -17.89 6.56
CA TYR A 114 -5.16 -17.96 7.74
C TYR A 114 -6.08 -19.17 7.63
N LYS A 115 -6.28 -19.85 8.75
CA LYS A 115 -7.21 -20.96 8.89
C LYS A 115 -8.33 -20.60 9.84
N HIS A 116 -9.58 -20.69 9.37
CA HIS A 116 -10.75 -20.50 10.22
C HIS A 116 -10.99 -21.76 11.07
N GLN A 117 -11.05 -21.62 12.39
CA GLN A 117 -11.07 -22.74 13.33
C GLN A 117 -12.33 -23.59 13.20
N ALA A 118 -13.50 -22.98 12.99
CA ALA A 118 -14.77 -23.71 12.96
C ALA A 118 -15.04 -24.43 11.63
N SER A 119 -14.67 -23.81 10.49
CA SER A 119 -14.93 -24.39 9.17
C SER A 119 -13.73 -25.14 8.58
N GLY A 120 -12.53 -24.92 9.10
CA GLY A 120 -11.28 -25.45 8.56
C GLY A 120 -10.83 -24.78 7.25
N LEU A 121 -11.54 -23.76 6.78
CA LEU A 121 -11.21 -23.00 5.57
C LEU A 121 -9.83 -22.35 5.70
N GLN A 122 -9.02 -22.43 4.65
CA GLN A 122 -7.72 -21.75 4.56
C GLN A 122 -7.71 -20.76 3.41
N THR A 123 -7.19 -19.55 3.65
CA THR A 123 -7.08 -18.49 2.63
C THR A 123 -6.00 -17.48 3.03
N GLU A 124 -5.39 -16.83 2.04
CA GLU A 124 -4.50 -15.67 2.26
C GLU A 124 -5.29 -14.36 2.43
N ASN A 125 -6.57 -14.36 2.07
CA ASN A 125 -7.47 -13.22 2.15
C ASN A 125 -8.72 -13.64 2.94
N PRO A 126 -8.66 -13.66 4.28
CA PRO A 126 -9.84 -13.90 5.09
C PRO A 126 -10.88 -12.81 4.81
N ASP A 127 -12.11 -13.22 4.55
CA ASP A 127 -13.24 -12.32 4.32
C ASP A 127 -14.16 -12.35 5.54
N LEU A 128 -14.31 -11.20 6.17
CA LEU A 128 -15.17 -11.01 7.34
C LEU A 128 -16.42 -10.21 6.90
N PRO A 129 -17.65 -10.73 7.13
CA PRO A 129 -18.88 -10.14 6.56
C PRO A 129 -19.13 -8.66 6.87
N ASP A 130 -18.60 -8.17 8.00
CA ASP A 130 -18.80 -6.80 8.50
C ASP A 130 -17.56 -5.91 8.34
N ASP A 131 -16.50 -6.43 7.70
CA ASP A 131 -15.27 -5.66 7.50
C ASP A 131 -15.42 -4.66 6.36
N THR A 132 -14.87 -3.48 6.60
CA THR A 132 -14.84 -2.38 5.64
C THR A 132 -13.62 -2.51 4.72
N TRP A 133 -13.60 -1.78 3.61
CA TRP A 133 -12.44 -1.78 2.70
C TRP A 133 -11.15 -1.33 3.42
N GLU A 134 -11.26 -0.47 4.44
CA GLU A 134 -10.13 -0.06 5.27
C GLU A 134 -9.49 -1.26 5.97
N MET A 135 -10.31 -2.15 6.55
CA MET A 135 -9.80 -3.39 7.16
C MET A 135 -9.13 -4.28 6.12
N GLN A 136 -9.74 -4.40 4.94
CA GLN A 136 -9.19 -5.18 3.84
C GLN A 136 -7.82 -4.65 3.38
N LEU A 137 -7.65 -3.33 3.31
CA LEU A 137 -6.35 -2.72 3.04
C LEU A 137 -5.34 -3.02 4.15
N LEU A 138 -5.76 -2.93 5.42
CA LEU A 138 -4.86 -3.18 6.55
C LEU A 138 -4.36 -4.65 6.56
N PHE A 139 -5.19 -5.64 6.19
CA PHE A 139 -4.76 -7.04 5.99
C PHE A 139 -3.64 -7.17 4.96
N GLN A 140 -3.62 -6.30 3.95
CA GLN A 140 -2.69 -6.39 2.84
C GLN A 140 -1.36 -5.69 3.12
N ILE A 141 -1.25 -4.87 4.19
CA ILE A 141 -0.03 -4.12 4.50
C ILE A 141 1.22 -5.01 4.54
N PRO A 142 1.23 -6.18 5.22
CA PRO A 142 2.42 -7.04 5.25
C PRO A 142 2.91 -7.41 3.84
N ARG A 143 1.98 -7.74 2.93
CA ARG A 143 2.27 -8.04 1.52
C ARG A 143 2.78 -6.81 0.76
N ILE A 144 2.30 -5.61 1.09
CA ILE A 144 2.68 -4.36 0.43
C ILE A 144 4.08 -3.90 0.83
N ILE A 145 4.45 -4.03 2.11
CA ILE A 145 5.73 -3.51 2.63
C ILE A 145 6.87 -4.53 2.68
N THR A 146 6.56 -5.82 2.51
CA THR A 146 7.59 -6.85 2.47
C THR A 146 8.31 -6.81 1.12
N GLY A 147 9.59 -6.42 1.16
CA GLY A 147 10.47 -6.49 0.00
C GLY A 147 10.71 -7.94 -0.42
N THR A 148 10.77 -8.16 -1.72
CA THR A 148 11.17 -9.43 -2.35
C THR A 148 12.18 -9.15 -3.45
N SER A 149 12.68 -10.19 -4.11
CA SER A 149 13.47 -10.07 -5.33
C SER A 149 12.83 -10.86 -6.46
N PHE A 150 12.91 -10.35 -7.69
CA PHE A 150 12.50 -11.15 -8.85
C PHE A 150 13.55 -12.23 -9.14
N PRO A 151 13.14 -13.41 -9.64
CA PRO A 151 14.10 -14.44 -10.08
C PRO A 151 15.11 -13.92 -11.11
N ASP A 152 14.67 -13.02 -12.01
CA ASP A 152 15.47 -12.48 -13.10
C ASP A 152 16.36 -11.29 -12.68
N ASP A 153 16.05 -10.63 -11.57
CA ASP A 153 16.89 -9.59 -10.96
C ASP A 153 16.97 -9.81 -9.43
N PRO A 154 17.73 -10.82 -8.98
CA PRO A 154 17.83 -11.16 -7.57
C PRO A 154 18.58 -10.09 -6.75
N LYS A 155 19.17 -9.10 -7.43
CA LYS A 155 19.93 -8.00 -6.80
C LYS A 155 19.06 -6.79 -6.50
N SER A 156 17.85 -6.74 -7.05
CA SER A 156 16.93 -5.63 -6.89
C SER A 156 15.79 -6.00 -5.94
N CYS A 157 15.53 -5.12 -4.97
CA CYS A 157 14.36 -5.22 -4.12
C CYS A 157 13.12 -4.75 -4.90
N CYS A 158 12.10 -5.60 -4.99
CA CYS A 158 10.79 -5.29 -5.52
C CYS A 158 9.70 -5.47 -4.46
N TYR A 159 8.52 -4.92 -4.73
CA TYR A 159 7.36 -4.92 -3.83
C TYR A 159 6.12 -5.34 -4.60
N THR A 160 5.18 -6.03 -3.96
CA THR A 160 3.91 -6.39 -4.61
C THR A 160 3.15 -5.16 -5.10
N ALA A 161 3.19 -4.06 -4.35
CA ALA A 161 2.75 -2.76 -4.84
C ALA A 161 3.85 -1.74 -4.61
N ARG A 162 4.21 -0.97 -5.64
CA ARG A 162 5.23 0.07 -5.59
C ARG A 162 4.61 1.42 -5.87
N VAL A 163 4.79 2.37 -4.95
CA VAL A 163 4.39 3.76 -5.17
C VAL A 163 5.39 4.42 -6.12
N VAL A 164 4.94 4.67 -7.36
CA VAL A 164 5.75 5.27 -8.42
C VAL A 164 5.74 6.79 -8.31
N HIS A 165 4.56 7.34 -8.05
CA HIS A 165 4.36 8.77 -7.88
C HIS A 165 3.33 9.04 -6.81
N LEU A 166 3.56 10.11 -6.06
CA LEU A 166 2.66 10.62 -5.05
C LEU A 166 2.62 12.14 -5.16
N SER A 167 1.40 12.71 -5.23
CA SER A 167 1.21 14.16 -5.17
C SER A 167 1.85 14.75 -3.89
N PRO A 168 2.50 15.94 -3.95
CA PRO A 168 3.16 16.54 -2.79
C PRO A 168 2.24 16.71 -1.58
N GLU A 169 0.96 17.01 -1.81
CA GLU A 169 -0.07 17.17 -0.80
C GLU A 169 -0.26 15.89 0.03
N ALA A 170 -0.07 14.72 -0.58
CA ALA A 170 -0.13 13.44 0.11
C ALA A 170 1.10 13.13 0.96
N LEU A 171 2.26 13.73 0.67
CA LEU A 171 3.44 13.57 1.53
C LEU A 171 3.32 14.33 2.84
N GLU A 172 2.36 15.26 2.95
CA GLU A 172 2.02 15.93 4.19
C GLU A 172 1.19 15.01 5.10
N ILE A 173 1.87 14.28 5.98
CA ILE A 173 1.21 13.51 7.03
C ILE A 173 0.46 14.48 7.97
N ARG A 174 -0.87 14.37 7.98
CA ARG A 174 -1.79 15.13 8.84
C ARG A 174 -2.49 14.14 9.77
N ILE A 175 -2.32 14.33 11.07
CA ILE A 175 -2.95 13.47 12.09
C ILE A 175 -4.46 13.75 12.08
N PRO A 176 -5.33 12.72 11.96
CA PRO A 176 -6.78 12.91 12.01
C PRO A 176 -7.21 13.47 13.37
N SER A 177 -7.96 14.58 13.35
CA SER A 177 -8.53 15.17 14.56
C SER A 177 -9.86 14.50 14.99
N ASP A 178 -10.53 13.83 14.06
CA ASP A 178 -11.78 13.09 14.27
C ASP A 178 -11.65 11.73 13.57
N LEU A 179 -11.93 10.64 14.30
CA LEU A 179 -11.81 9.27 13.82
C LEU A 179 -12.94 8.86 12.86
N THR A 180 -14.06 9.58 12.92
CA THR A 180 -15.30 9.28 12.20
C THR A 180 -15.59 10.25 11.06
N ALA A 181 -14.86 11.37 11.02
CA ALA A 181 -14.99 12.33 9.94
C ALA A 181 -14.55 11.70 8.62
N LEU A 182 -15.35 11.95 7.56
CA LEU A 182 -14.87 11.76 6.20
C LEU A 182 -13.60 12.61 6.02
N PRO A 183 -12.60 12.10 5.29
CA PRO A 183 -11.38 12.84 5.12
C PRO A 183 -11.73 14.19 4.43
N PRO A 184 -11.08 15.30 4.83
CA PRO A 184 -11.36 16.59 4.23
C PRO A 184 -11.23 16.51 2.70
N ASN A 185 -11.92 17.39 1.96
CA ASN A 185 -11.89 17.45 0.48
C ASN A 185 -10.48 17.39 -0.14
N ASP A 186 -9.43 17.70 0.64
CA ASP A 186 -8.02 17.57 0.25
C ASP A 186 -7.57 16.11 0.04
N ALA A 187 -8.08 15.13 0.80
CA ALA A 187 -7.79 13.72 0.55
C ALA A 187 -8.33 13.30 -0.82
N ALA A 188 -9.49 13.83 -1.23
CA ALA A 188 -10.05 13.65 -2.56
C ALA A 188 -9.29 14.40 -3.66
N ARG A 189 -8.21 15.12 -3.37
CA ARG A 189 -7.33 15.75 -4.38
C ARG A 189 -6.01 15.01 -4.56
N MET A 190 -5.75 14.02 -3.72
CA MET A 190 -4.55 13.21 -3.81
C MET A 190 -4.56 12.39 -5.09
N VAL A 191 -3.42 12.41 -5.77
CA VAL A 191 -3.16 11.54 -6.91
C VAL A 191 -1.94 10.68 -6.61
N ALA A 192 -2.05 9.38 -6.87
CA ALA A 192 -0.95 8.44 -6.80
C ALA A 192 -0.89 7.58 -8.06
N VAL A 193 0.32 7.20 -8.45
CA VAL A 193 0.57 6.17 -9.47
C VAL A 193 1.26 5.02 -8.77
N ILE A 194 0.72 3.82 -8.93
CA ILE A 194 1.20 2.62 -8.27
C ILE A 194 1.43 1.54 -9.32
N ASP A 195 2.55 0.84 -9.22
CA ASP A 195 2.78 -0.40 -9.97
C ASP A 195 2.41 -1.58 -9.06
N VAL A 196 1.48 -2.43 -9.48
CA VAL A 196 1.05 -3.63 -8.77
C VAL A 196 1.49 -4.86 -9.55
N ILE A 197 2.14 -5.80 -8.87
CA ILE A 197 2.49 -7.09 -9.43
C ILE A 197 1.27 -8.01 -9.33
N GLU A 198 0.69 -8.31 -10.48
CA GLU A 198 -0.40 -9.27 -10.63
C GLU A 198 0.17 -10.61 -11.08
N ARG A 199 -0.26 -11.68 -10.43
CA ARG A 199 0.04 -13.05 -10.87
C ARG A 199 -1.23 -13.56 -11.52
N ASP A 200 -1.22 -13.69 -12.83
CA ASP A 200 -2.32 -14.35 -13.52
C ASP A 200 -2.22 -15.85 -13.27
N GLU A 201 -3.34 -16.41 -12.82
CA GLU A 201 -3.52 -17.85 -12.69
C GLU A 201 -3.66 -18.43 -14.10
N TYR A 202 -2.53 -18.88 -14.65
CA TYR A 202 -2.42 -19.60 -15.92
C TYR A 202 -2.69 -18.75 -17.19
N ASP A 203 -1.62 -18.43 -17.90
CA ASP A 203 -1.71 -18.30 -19.35
C ASP A 203 -1.56 -19.71 -19.95
N GLU A 204 -2.59 -20.18 -20.67
CA GLU A 204 -2.56 -21.48 -21.35
C GLU A 204 -1.42 -21.55 -22.39
N GLU A 205 -0.92 -20.40 -22.87
CA GLU A 205 0.16 -20.31 -23.86
C GLU A 205 1.57 -20.32 -23.24
N GLU A 206 1.77 -19.82 -22.01
CA GLU A 206 3.11 -19.63 -21.41
C GLU A 206 3.58 -20.73 -20.42
N GLN A 207 2.84 -21.83 -20.25
CA GLN A 207 3.22 -22.95 -19.35
C GLN A 207 3.63 -22.53 -17.92
N GLY A 208 2.94 -21.54 -17.34
CA GLY A 208 3.18 -21.12 -15.96
C GLY A 208 2.40 -19.88 -15.56
N PRO A 209 2.45 -19.51 -14.26
CA PRO A 209 1.88 -18.25 -13.80
C PRO A 209 2.64 -17.08 -14.44
N VAL A 210 1.94 -16.26 -15.21
CA VAL A 210 2.50 -15.05 -15.80
C VAL A 210 2.44 -13.95 -14.76
N THR A 211 3.58 -13.32 -14.49
CA THR A 211 3.64 -12.19 -13.57
C THR A 211 3.61 -10.91 -14.40
N LYS A 212 2.49 -10.18 -14.36
CA LYS A 212 2.31 -8.90 -15.06
C LYS A 212 2.46 -7.76 -14.07
N THR A 213 3.13 -6.69 -14.48
CA THR A 213 3.14 -5.45 -13.69
C THR A 213 2.08 -4.53 -14.25
N MET A 214 1.12 -4.13 -13.42
CA MET A 214 0.04 -3.23 -13.83
C MET A 214 0.23 -1.88 -13.16
N ARG A 215 0.24 -0.81 -13.97
CA ARG A 215 0.31 0.56 -13.48
C ARG A 215 -1.09 1.14 -13.33
N GLY A 216 -1.47 1.46 -12.10
CA GLY A 216 -2.76 2.05 -11.76
C GLY A 216 -2.66 3.54 -11.37
N LEU A 217 -3.68 4.33 -11.73
CA LEU A 217 -3.92 5.65 -11.15
C LEU A 217 -4.90 5.54 -9.98
N ILE A 218 -4.50 6.05 -8.82
CA ILE A 218 -5.36 6.20 -7.66
C ILE A 218 -5.68 7.68 -7.44
N HIS A 219 -6.94 7.95 -7.15
CA HIS A 219 -7.42 9.25 -6.72
C HIS A 219 -8.13 9.10 -5.38
N GLY A 220 -7.66 9.84 -4.38
CA GLY A 220 -8.13 9.66 -3.01
C GLY A 220 -7.52 8.45 -2.28
N PRO A 221 -8.22 7.91 -1.27
CA PRO A 221 -7.75 6.76 -0.52
C PRO A 221 -7.55 5.55 -1.39
N TRP A 222 -6.35 4.96 -1.28
CA TRP A 222 -6.09 3.68 -1.91
C TRP A 222 -6.76 2.58 -1.11
N GLN A 223 -7.57 1.75 -1.78
CA GLN A 223 -8.36 0.70 -1.12
C GLN A 223 -7.73 -0.70 -1.22
N GLY A 224 -6.47 -0.78 -1.67
CA GLY A 224 -5.69 -2.02 -1.67
C GLY A 224 -5.42 -2.60 -3.05
N LEU A 225 -4.76 -3.77 -3.05
CA LEU A 225 -4.25 -4.48 -4.22
C LEU A 225 -5.35 -4.94 -5.18
N PHE A 226 -6.54 -5.26 -4.66
CA PHE A 226 -7.64 -5.83 -5.43
C PHE A 226 -8.72 -4.81 -5.81
N HIS A 227 -8.55 -3.55 -5.41
CA HIS A 227 -9.49 -2.50 -5.79
C HIS A 227 -9.11 -1.93 -7.15
N GLU A 228 -10.08 -1.84 -8.06
CA GLU A 228 -9.87 -1.32 -9.40
C GLU A 228 -9.41 0.15 -9.36
N PRO A 229 -8.24 0.50 -9.93
CA PRO A 229 -7.82 1.89 -10.03
C PRO A 229 -8.72 2.68 -10.98
N LEU A 230 -8.62 4.02 -10.97
CA LEU A 230 -9.35 4.87 -11.95
C LEU A 230 -8.95 4.59 -13.40
N GLY A 231 -7.77 4.00 -13.58
CA GLY A 231 -7.48 3.23 -14.76
C GLY A 231 -6.11 2.58 -14.62
N LYS A 232 -5.87 1.65 -15.53
CA LYS A 232 -4.85 0.61 -15.39
C LYS A 232 -4.24 0.34 -16.76
N PHE A 233 -2.93 0.12 -16.83
CA PHE A 233 -2.26 -0.32 -18.06
C PHE A 233 -0.98 -1.07 -17.75
N ASP A 234 -0.52 -1.92 -18.66
CA ASP A 234 0.81 -2.52 -18.57
C ASP A 234 1.87 -1.51 -19.06
N PRO A 235 2.83 -1.09 -18.21
CA PRO A 235 3.90 -0.19 -18.62
C PRO A 235 4.90 -0.82 -19.61
N LEU A 236 4.91 -2.13 -19.79
CA LEU A 236 5.73 -2.85 -20.76
C LEU A 236 5.06 -2.93 -22.14
N GLU A 237 3.74 -2.77 -22.21
CA GLU A 237 3.05 -2.74 -23.49
C GLU A 237 3.26 -1.43 -24.24
N PRO A 238 3.41 -1.46 -25.58
CA PRO A 238 3.52 -0.25 -26.37
C PRO A 238 2.29 0.66 -26.18
N PRO A 239 2.47 1.99 -26.06
CA PRO A 239 1.34 2.92 -25.99
C PRO A 239 0.37 2.72 -27.16
N GLY A 240 -0.92 2.61 -26.84
CA GLY A 240 -2.00 2.47 -27.83
C GLY A 240 -2.51 1.05 -28.10
N ARG A 241 -1.93 0.02 -27.44
CA ARG A 241 -2.46 -1.36 -27.50
C ARG A 241 -3.65 -1.57 -26.55
N ASP A 242 -3.52 -1.10 -25.31
CA ASP A 242 -4.49 -1.30 -24.21
C ASP A 242 -5.07 0.02 -23.63
N LEU A 243 -4.81 1.17 -24.26
CA LEU A 243 -5.32 2.47 -23.80
C LEU A 243 -6.69 2.77 -24.44
N HIS A 244 -7.74 2.10 -23.95
CA HIS A 244 -9.09 2.22 -24.53
C HIS A 244 -9.83 3.48 -24.10
N GLU A 245 -9.48 4.06 -22.93
CA GLU A 245 -10.16 5.23 -22.37
C GLU A 245 -9.26 6.46 -22.32
N TRP A 246 -9.85 7.66 -22.45
CA TRP A 246 -9.11 8.92 -22.44
C TRP A 246 -8.42 9.20 -21.10
N SER A 247 -9.02 8.73 -20.00
CA SER A 247 -8.43 8.66 -18.65
C SER A 247 -7.11 7.89 -18.69
N SER A 248 -7.11 6.66 -19.21
CA SER A 248 -5.93 5.81 -19.35
C SER A 248 -4.83 6.45 -20.19
N VAL A 249 -5.18 7.10 -21.31
CA VAL A 249 -4.21 7.83 -22.16
C VAL A 249 -3.58 9.01 -21.40
N THR A 250 -4.41 9.81 -20.73
CA THR A 250 -3.96 10.97 -19.95
C THR A 250 -3.06 10.54 -18.79
N MET A 251 -3.41 9.46 -18.12
CA MET A 251 -2.66 8.86 -17.01
C MET A 251 -1.33 8.26 -17.45
N ALA A 252 -1.30 7.52 -18.56
CA ALA A 252 -0.06 7.03 -19.14
C ALA A 252 0.88 8.21 -19.48
N GLY A 253 0.33 9.29 -20.05
CA GLY A 253 1.06 10.53 -20.31
C GLY A 253 1.63 11.18 -19.04
N MET A 254 0.81 11.32 -17.99
CA MET A 254 1.25 11.91 -16.71
C MET A 254 2.26 11.03 -15.97
N ALA A 255 2.06 9.70 -15.93
CA ALA A 255 2.99 8.77 -15.31
C ALA A 255 4.35 8.76 -16.03
N LEU A 256 4.37 8.82 -17.37
CA LEU A 256 5.60 8.96 -18.15
C LEU A 256 6.34 10.27 -17.84
N LEU A 257 5.60 11.38 -17.67
CA LEU A 257 6.17 12.67 -17.31
C LEU A 257 6.73 12.67 -15.88
N ALA A 258 6.02 12.07 -14.92
CA ALA A 258 6.41 12.01 -13.52
C ALA A 258 7.62 11.08 -13.27
N THR A 259 7.74 9.99 -14.03
CA THR A 259 8.79 8.97 -13.82
C THR A 259 10.12 9.28 -14.51
N ARG A 260 10.15 10.07 -15.59
CA ARG A 260 11.39 10.38 -16.34
C ARG A 260 12.12 11.65 -15.90
N GLY A 261 11.69 12.26 -14.80
CA GLY A 261 12.25 13.51 -14.28
C GLY A 261 13.60 13.39 -13.57
N ARG A 262 14.68 12.93 -14.23
CA ARG A 262 16.09 13.19 -13.79
C ARG A 262 17.13 13.34 -14.90
N GLN A 263 16.86 13.01 -16.17
CA GLN A 263 17.77 13.32 -17.28
C GLN A 263 17.01 13.85 -18.50
N GLY A 264 17.08 15.16 -18.73
CA GLY A 264 16.56 15.84 -19.92
C GLY A 264 15.03 15.83 -20.00
N GLN A 265 14.38 16.96 -19.71
CA GLN A 265 12.92 17.09 -19.79
C GLN A 265 12.39 16.67 -21.18
N PRO A 266 11.63 15.58 -21.30
CA PRO A 266 10.99 15.26 -22.58
C PRO A 266 9.75 16.13 -22.75
N LYS A 267 9.59 16.70 -23.95
CA LYS A 267 8.38 17.40 -24.36
C LYS A 267 7.35 16.34 -24.78
N VAL A 268 6.37 16.07 -23.93
CA VAL A 268 5.24 15.19 -24.29
C VAL A 268 4.18 16.04 -24.97
N LEU A 269 3.85 15.70 -26.21
CA LEU A 269 2.76 16.29 -26.96
C LEU A 269 1.58 15.31 -26.93
N LEU A 270 0.52 15.68 -26.23
CA LEU A 270 -0.75 14.97 -26.23
C LEU A 270 -1.62 15.55 -27.34
N LEU A 271 -1.81 14.81 -28.44
CA LEU A 271 -2.75 15.17 -29.50
C LEU A 271 -3.99 14.28 -29.39
N GLY A 272 -5.09 14.86 -28.92
CA GLY A 272 -6.42 14.26 -29.06
C GLY A 272 -7.08 14.77 -30.34
N VAL A 273 -7.40 13.87 -31.28
CA VAL A 273 -8.40 14.11 -32.32
C VAL A 273 -9.68 13.44 -31.83
N GLY A 274 -10.52 14.24 -31.17
CA GLY A 274 -11.70 13.73 -30.47
C GLY A 274 -12.80 13.18 -31.38
N ALA A 275 -13.79 12.58 -30.72
CA ALA A 275 -15.20 12.59 -31.10
C ALA A 275 -16.01 12.85 -29.83
#